data_AF-A0A3P7SGZ0-F1
#
_entry.id   AF-A0A3P7SGZ0-F1
#
_cell.length_a   1.000
_cell.length_b   1.000
_cell.length_c   1.000
_cell.angle_alpha   90.00
_cell.angle_beta   90.00
_cell.angle_gamma   90.00
#
_symmetry.space_group_name_H-M   'P 1'
#
loop_
_entity.id
_entity.type
_entity.pdbx_description
1 polymer ?
#
loop_
_entity_poly.entity_id
_entity_poly.type
_entity_poly.pdbx_seq_one_letter_code
_entity_poly.pdbx_strand_id
1 'polypeptide(L)'
;MFKYDSAKDTLLPNIALGVSFKSGDVLELVDAQDLNWWQVRRLDAPNSPVGLVPSQTLEERRQAFNQQTFRMNTSKRTKKVKSLFRAADSSNLLVRSDLWVYEEVVPWPPSTVHTLLLIGPNGVGRRTLKFLLCTQYPNRFAFPISGEPLIRFLF
;
A
#
# COMPACT_ATOMS: atom_id res chain seq x y z
N MET A 1 9.87 -0.26 5.59
CA MET A 1 8.97 -0.80 4.54
C MET A 1 8.35 -2.09 5.05
N PHE A 2 7.08 -2.33 4.76
CA PHE A 2 6.32 -3.46 5.30
C PHE A 2 6.74 -4.79 4.63
N LYS A 3 6.60 -5.89 5.38
CA LYS A 3 6.83 -7.25 4.91
C LYS A 3 5.91 -8.18 5.67
N TYR A 4 5.40 -9.21 5.01
CA TYR A 4 4.45 -10.14 5.59
C TYR A 4 4.91 -11.58 5.38
N ASP A 5 4.92 -12.35 6.47
CA ASP A 5 5.29 -13.76 6.52
C ASP A 5 4.09 -14.55 7.03
N SER A 6 3.37 -15.21 6.13
CA SER A 6 2.15 -15.96 6.42
C SER A 6 2.39 -17.13 7.36
N ALA A 7 3.58 -17.71 7.39
CA ALA A 7 3.91 -18.83 8.28
C ALA A 7 3.99 -18.39 9.75
N LYS A 8 4.17 -17.10 10.01
CA LYS A 8 4.21 -16.52 11.37
C LYS A 8 2.86 -15.97 11.83
N ASP A 9 1.86 -15.92 10.94
CA ASP A 9 0.58 -15.30 11.25
C ASP A 9 -0.39 -16.30 11.89
N THR A 10 -0.55 -16.21 13.20
CA THR A 10 -1.44 -17.08 13.97
C THR A 10 -2.92 -16.76 13.79
N LEU A 11 -3.27 -15.60 13.22
CA LEU A 11 -4.67 -15.22 12.97
C LEU A 11 -5.17 -15.72 11.61
N LEU A 12 -4.27 -16.19 10.75
CA LEU A 12 -4.59 -16.67 9.43
C LEU A 12 -5.43 -17.97 9.52
N PRO A 13 -6.61 -18.06 8.89
CA PRO A 13 -7.48 -19.22 9.02
C PRO A 13 -6.83 -20.53 8.55
N ASN A 14 -5.99 -20.44 7.51
CA ASN A 14 -5.21 -21.55 6.99
C ASN A 14 -3.89 -21.03 6.41
N ILE A 15 -2.77 -21.53 6.94
CA ILE A 15 -1.41 -21.12 6.54
C ILE A 15 -1.18 -21.34 5.04
N ALA A 16 -1.75 -22.40 4.45
CA ALA A 16 -1.61 -22.71 3.03
C ALA A 16 -2.25 -21.65 2.10
N LEU A 17 -3.19 -20.84 2.62
CA LEU A 17 -3.81 -19.76 1.87
C LEU A 17 -3.04 -18.45 1.96
N GLY A 18 -2.07 -18.32 2.87
CA GLY A 18 -1.39 -17.06 3.10
C GLY A 18 -0.31 -16.76 2.07
N VAL A 19 -0.32 -15.56 1.51
CA VAL A 19 0.69 -15.09 0.55
C VAL A 19 1.73 -14.26 1.28
N SER A 20 2.94 -14.80 1.43
CA SER A 20 4.07 -14.04 1.96
C SER A 20 4.64 -13.10 0.90
N PHE A 21 5.04 -11.90 1.32
CA PHE A 21 5.64 -10.91 0.43
C PHE A 21 6.61 -9.99 1.18
N LYS A 22 7.47 -9.33 0.41
CA LYS A 22 8.41 -8.30 0.87
C LYS A 22 8.17 -7.04 0.04
N SER A 23 8.58 -5.88 0.56
CA SER A 23 8.43 -4.66 -0.23
C SER A 23 9.22 -4.74 -1.53
N GLY A 24 8.60 -4.35 -2.64
CA GLY A 24 9.11 -4.62 -3.99
C GLY A 24 8.22 -5.60 -4.75
N ASP A 25 7.54 -6.50 -4.04
CA ASP A 25 6.62 -7.44 -4.65
C ASP A 25 5.31 -6.74 -4.99
N VAL A 26 4.74 -7.04 -6.16
CA VAL A 26 3.46 -6.46 -6.61
C VAL A 26 2.38 -7.52 -6.57
N LEU A 27 1.25 -7.16 -5.95
CA LEU A 27 0.10 -8.01 -5.74
C LEU A 27 -1.12 -7.46 -6.48
N GLU A 28 -1.76 -8.31 -7.27
CA GLU A 28 -3.07 -8.05 -7.86
C GLU A 28 -4.12 -8.17 -6.76
N LEU A 29 -4.86 -7.10 -6.50
CA LEU A 29 -5.95 -7.09 -5.54
C LEU A 29 -7.21 -7.68 -6.20
N VAL A 30 -7.66 -8.83 -5.70
CA VAL A 30 -8.83 -9.55 -6.24
C VAL A 30 -10.10 -9.19 -5.48
N ASP A 31 -10.05 -9.21 -4.15
CA ASP A 31 -11.17 -8.81 -3.28
C ASP A 31 -10.66 -8.18 -1.98
N ALA A 32 -11.30 -7.08 -1.58
CA ALA A 32 -10.98 -6.30 -0.39
C ALA A 32 -12.20 -6.08 0.53
N GLN A 33 -13.31 -6.80 0.32
CA GLN A 33 -14.54 -6.64 1.10
C GLN A 33 -14.39 -7.08 2.56
N ASP A 34 -13.58 -8.09 2.84
CA ASP A 34 -13.32 -8.53 4.22
C ASP A 34 -12.39 -7.53 4.93
N LEU A 35 -12.82 -7.09 6.11
CA LEU A 35 -12.12 -6.11 6.93
C LEU A 35 -10.79 -6.60 7.47
N ASN A 36 -10.53 -7.91 7.47
CA ASN A 36 -9.35 -8.53 8.05
C ASN A 36 -8.40 -9.09 7.00
N TRP A 37 -8.93 -9.71 5.95
CA TRP A 37 -8.13 -10.44 4.97
C TRP A 37 -8.48 -10.02 3.57
N TRP A 38 -7.48 -9.57 2.82
CA TRP A 38 -7.65 -9.27 1.40
C TRP A 38 -7.20 -10.46 0.56
N GLN A 39 -7.96 -10.71 -0.50
CA GLN A 39 -7.66 -11.72 -1.50
C GLN A 39 -6.78 -11.11 -2.56
N VAL A 40 -5.62 -11.72 -2.78
CA VAL A 40 -4.62 -11.24 -3.72
C VAL A 40 -4.06 -12.38 -4.57
N ARG A 41 -3.50 -12.00 -5.70
CA ARG A 41 -2.69 -12.88 -6.55
C ARG A 41 -1.34 -12.23 -6.80
N ARG A 42 -0.28 -13.02 -6.87
CA ARG A 42 1.04 -12.51 -7.22
C ARG A 42 1.12 -12.17 -8.71
N LEU A 43 1.61 -10.98 -9.05
CA LEU A 43 1.72 -10.55 -10.44
C LEU A 43 2.74 -11.38 -11.24
N ASP A 44 3.81 -11.84 -10.59
CA ASP A 44 4.84 -12.69 -11.22
C ASP A 44 4.42 -14.16 -11.40
N ALA A 45 3.28 -14.56 -10.82
CA ALA A 45 2.71 -15.89 -10.92
C ALA A 45 1.19 -15.82 -11.20
N PRO A 46 0.76 -15.38 -12.39
CA PRO A 46 -0.66 -15.16 -12.70
C PRO A 46 -1.50 -16.45 -12.70
N ASN A 47 -0.87 -17.62 -12.81
CA ASN A 47 -1.55 -18.92 -12.71
C ASN A 47 -1.59 -19.46 -11.26
N SER A 48 -1.07 -18.71 -10.28
CA SER A 48 -1.15 -19.10 -8.88
C SER A 48 -2.58 -18.92 -8.33
N PRO A 49 -3.01 -19.78 -7.40
CA PRO A 49 -4.28 -19.60 -6.73
C PRO A 49 -4.30 -18.27 -5.97
N VAL A 50 -5.50 -17.71 -5.83
CA VAL A 50 -5.74 -16.54 -4.97
C VAL A 50 -5.41 -16.92 -3.54
N GLY A 51 -4.69 -16.06 -2.83
CA GLY A 51 -4.38 -16.23 -1.42
C GLY A 51 -4.67 -14.98 -0.61
N LEU A 52 -4.39 -15.04 0.69
CA LEU A 52 -4.77 -14.05 1.67
C LEU A 52 -3.57 -13.25 2.18
N VAL A 53 -3.78 -11.94 2.30
CA VAL A 53 -2.87 -11.00 2.98
C VAL A 53 -3.64 -10.19 4.02
N PRO A 54 -2.99 -9.72 5.09
CA PRO A 54 -3.66 -8.91 6.10
C PRO A 54 -4.16 -7.60 5.49
N SER A 55 -5.40 -7.22 5.75
CA SER A 55 -5.90 -5.91 5.33
C SER A 55 -5.16 -4.78 6.07
N GLN A 56 -5.22 -3.57 5.51
CA GLN A 56 -4.74 -2.38 6.22
C GLN A 56 -5.41 -2.23 7.60
N THR A 57 -6.72 -2.48 7.68
CA THR A 57 -7.48 -2.36 8.93
C THR A 57 -7.02 -3.37 9.99
N LEU A 58 -6.68 -4.60 9.60
CA LEU A 58 -6.19 -5.61 10.54
C LEU A 58 -4.80 -5.24 11.06
N GLU A 59 -3.92 -4.73 10.20
CA GLU A 59 -2.59 -4.30 10.62
C GLU A 59 -2.63 -3.06 11.53
N GLU A 60 -3.51 -2.10 11.24
CA GLU A 60 -3.78 -0.97 12.14
C GLU A 60 -4.22 -1.44 13.54
N ARG A 61 -5.12 -2.43 13.61
CA ARG A 61 -5.57 -3.01 14.90
C ARG A 61 -4.43 -3.71 15.65
N ARG A 62 -3.56 -4.45 14.95
CA ARG A 62 -2.38 -5.11 15.56
C ARG A 62 -1.46 -4.08 16.21
N GLN A 63 -1.20 -2.98 15.53
CA GLN A 63 -0.34 -1.92 16.04
C GLN A 63 -0.98 -1.17 17.21
N ALA A 64 -2.27 -0.86 17.12
CA ALA A 64 -3.00 -0.23 18.23
C ALA A 64 -2.94 -1.10 19.51
N PHE A 65 -3.11 -2.42 19.37
CA PHE A 65 -2.99 -3.35 20.50
C PHE A 65 -1.56 -3.40 21.06
N ASN A 66 -0.54 -3.45 20.20
CA ASN A 66 0.87 -3.45 20.62
C ASN A 66 1.28 -2.15 21.34
N GLN A 67 0.76 -1.00 20.91
CA GLN A 67 0.99 0.27 21.60
C GLN A 67 0.31 0.31 22.98
N GLN A 68 -0.90 -0.22 23.10
CA GLN A 68 -1.60 -0.31 24.39
C GLN A 68 -0.87 -1.23 25.37
N THR A 69 -0.39 -2.40 24.92
CA THR A 69 0.38 -3.30 25.79
C THR A 69 1.70 -2.67 26.26
N PHE A 70 2.39 -1.93 25.40
CA PHE A 70 3.58 -1.16 25.78
C PHE A 70 3.28 -0.06 26.82
N ARG A 71 2.17 0.68 26.67
CA ARG A 71 1.74 1.70 27.65
C ARG A 71 1.29 1.10 28.99
N MET A 72 0.69 -0.09 28.98
CA MET A 72 0.31 -0.80 30.20
C MET A 72 1.51 -1.42 30.93
N ASN A 73 2.53 -1.88 30.19
CA ASN A 73 3.75 -2.45 30.78
C ASN A 73 4.66 -1.40 31.44
N THR A 74 4.58 -0.15 30.99
CA THR A 74 5.26 1.00 31.63
C THR A 74 4.45 1.60 32.79
N SER A 75 3.16 1.30 32.88
CA SER A 75 2.26 1.78 33.94
C SER A 75 1.91 0.67 34.94
N LYS A 76 2.91 0.02 35.52
CA LYS A 76 2.72 -0.76 36.75
C LYS A 76 2.57 0.17 37.97
N ARG A 77 1.46 0.90 38.06
CA ARG A 77 0.91 1.30 39.37
C ARG A 77 -0.57 1.68 39.28
N THR A 78 -1.36 0.83 39.93
CA THR A 78 -2.62 1.07 40.63
C THR A 78 -3.95 1.14 39.86
N LYS A 79 -4.85 0.31 40.39
CA LYS A 79 -6.33 0.37 40.45
C LYS A 79 -7.11 -0.31 39.31
N LYS A 80 -7.81 -1.37 39.74
CA LYS A 80 -8.98 -1.99 39.10
C LYS A 80 -9.94 -0.89 38.63
N VAL A 81 -10.09 -0.73 37.32
CA VAL A 81 -11.21 0.01 36.74
C VAL A 81 -11.85 -0.90 35.71
N LYS A 82 -13.09 -1.33 35.99
CA LYS A 82 -13.99 -1.93 35.00
C LYS A 82 -14.34 -0.82 34.00
N SER A 83 -13.59 -0.75 32.90
CA SER A 83 -13.85 0.20 31.82
C SER A 83 -14.77 -0.46 30.80
N LEU A 84 -16.05 -0.08 30.87
CA LEU A 84 -17.01 -0.25 29.79
C LEU A 84 -16.45 0.32 28.49
N PHE A 85 -16.69 -0.39 27.39
CA PHE A 85 -16.45 0.03 26.02
C PHE A 85 -16.95 1.47 25.78
N ARG A 86 -16.05 2.45 25.76
CA ARG A 86 -16.22 3.74 25.10
C ARG A 86 -14.86 4.33 24.77
N ALA A 87 -14.47 4.20 23.50
CA ALA A 87 -13.55 5.12 22.83
C ALA A 87 -13.65 4.88 21.31
N ALA A 88 -14.83 5.16 20.76
CA ALA A 88 -14.87 5.79 19.44
C ALA A 88 -14.44 7.26 19.64
N ASP A 89 -13.73 7.79 18.66
CA ASP A 89 -13.50 9.23 18.47
C ASP A 89 -12.52 9.91 19.43
N SER A 90 -11.22 9.75 19.14
CA SER A 90 -10.24 10.87 19.11
C SER A 90 -8.80 10.37 18.95
N SER A 91 -8.45 9.20 19.48
CA SER A 91 -7.08 8.68 19.39
C SER A 91 -6.76 7.88 18.13
N ASN A 92 -7.78 7.45 17.36
CA ASN A 92 -7.61 6.66 16.13
C ASN A 92 -7.28 7.50 14.88
N LEU A 93 -7.37 8.83 14.93
CA LEU A 93 -7.05 9.69 13.79
C LEU A 93 -5.55 9.80 13.52
N LEU A 94 -4.71 9.65 14.54
CA LEU A 94 -3.24 9.73 14.39
C LEU A 94 -2.61 8.40 13.95
N VAL A 95 -3.29 7.26 14.15
CA VAL A 95 -2.79 5.94 13.69
C VAL A 95 -3.12 5.71 12.22
N ARG A 96 -4.25 6.23 11.74
CA ARG A 96 -4.69 6.10 10.33
C ARG A 96 -3.73 6.76 9.33
N SER A 97 -3.02 7.81 9.73
CA SER A 97 -2.28 8.66 8.78
C SER A 97 -0.90 8.13 8.41
N ASP A 98 -0.24 7.41 9.32
CA ASP A 98 1.20 7.12 9.20
C ASP A 98 1.51 5.67 8.79
N LEU A 99 0.48 4.81 8.65
CA LEU A 99 0.67 3.40 8.33
C LEU A 99 0.26 3.08 6.89
N TRP A 100 1.21 3.22 5.97
CA TRP A 100 1.02 2.81 4.59
C TRP A 100 1.58 1.39 4.46
N VAL A 101 0.71 0.40 4.72
CA VAL A 101 1.05 -1.03 4.62
C VAL A 101 1.14 -1.45 3.16
N TYR A 102 0.27 -0.87 2.35
CA TYR A 102 0.15 -1.11 0.91
C TYR A 102 0.11 0.21 0.16
N GLU A 103 0.74 0.27 -1.01
CA GLU A 103 0.62 1.39 -1.95
C GLU A 103 -0.12 0.94 -3.21
N GLU A 104 -1.12 1.70 -3.65
CA GLU A 104 -1.83 1.40 -4.89
C GLU A 104 -0.96 1.72 -6.11
N VAL A 105 -0.77 0.74 -6.99
CA VAL A 105 0.02 0.84 -8.20
C VAL A 105 -0.77 0.39 -9.41
N VAL A 106 -0.32 0.79 -10.60
CA VAL A 106 -0.87 0.29 -11.86
C VAL A 106 0.26 -0.02 -12.81
N PRO A 107 0.20 -1.13 -13.57
CA PRO A 107 1.16 -1.40 -14.62
C PRO A 107 1.24 -0.21 -15.57
N TRP A 108 2.47 0.12 -15.93
CA TRP A 108 2.71 1.08 -16.98
C TRP A 108 2.02 0.56 -18.26
N PRO A 109 1.13 1.35 -18.89
CA PRO A 109 0.43 0.89 -20.09
C PRO A 109 1.45 0.50 -21.16
N PRO A 110 1.23 -0.62 -21.89
CA PRO A 110 2.11 -1.01 -22.98
C PRO A 110 2.11 0.12 -24.02
N SER A 111 3.19 0.90 -24.01
CA SER A 111 3.37 2.04 -24.89
C SER A 111 4.55 1.72 -25.81
N THR A 112 4.34 1.89 -27.10
CA THR A 112 5.44 1.86 -28.08
C THR A 112 6.38 3.06 -27.93
N VAL A 113 5.95 4.09 -27.18
CA VAL A 113 6.70 5.31 -26.91
C VAL A 113 7.24 5.29 -25.49
N HIS A 114 8.55 5.49 -25.34
CA HIS A 114 9.17 5.61 -24.02
C HIS A 114 8.79 6.97 -23.39
N THR A 115 8.27 6.96 -22.18
CA THR A 115 7.94 8.18 -21.45
C THR A 115 9.17 8.74 -20.75
N LEU A 116 9.47 10.00 -21.02
CA LEU A 116 10.51 10.76 -20.31
C LEU A 116 9.86 11.60 -19.20
N LEU A 117 10.27 11.35 -17.95
CA LEU A 117 9.81 12.11 -16.79
C LEU A 117 10.83 13.18 -16.38
N LEU A 118 10.38 14.44 -16.33
CA LEU A 118 11.19 15.59 -15.93
C LEU A 118 10.88 15.96 -14.46
N ILE A 119 11.75 15.53 -13.56
CA ILE A 119 11.65 15.79 -12.12
C ILE A 119 12.66 16.86 -11.71
N GLY A 120 12.24 17.77 -10.84
CA GLY A 120 13.11 18.80 -10.28
C GLY A 120 12.34 19.87 -9.53
N PRO A 121 13.04 20.73 -8.76
CA PRO A 121 12.42 21.83 -8.01
C PRO A 121 11.58 22.78 -8.88
N ASN A 122 10.79 23.64 -8.22
CA ASN A 122 10.03 24.67 -8.92
C ASN A 122 10.99 25.71 -9.53
N GLY A 123 10.69 26.19 -10.73
CA GLY A 123 11.48 27.23 -11.41
C GLY A 123 12.70 26.75 -12.21
N VAL A 124 13.09 25.46 -12.14
CA VAL A 124 14.30 24.94 -12.85
C VAL A 124 14.15 24.77 -14.37
N GLY A 125 13.13 25.37 -14.99
CA GLY A 125 12.97 25.37 -16.44
C GLY A 125 12.45 24.06 -17.06
N ARG A 126 11.87 23.13 -16.28
CA ARG A 126 11.31 21.85 -16.79
C ARG A 126 10.33 22.04 -17.95
N ARG A 127 9.47 23.07 -17.87
CA ARG A 127 8.52 23.42 -18.93
C ARG A 127 9.22 23.88 -20.20
N THR A 128 10.23 24.74 -20.07
CA THR A 128 11.05 25.23 -21.18
C THR A 128 11.78 24.08 -21.86
N LEU A 129 12.40 23.19 -21.07
CA LEU A 129 13.10 22.02 -21.61
C LEU A 129 12.14 21.07 -22.35
N LYS A 130 10.95 20.81 -21.79
CA LYS A 130 9.90 20.03 -22.46
C LYS A 130 9.51 20.64 -23.81
N PHE A 131 9.31 21.96 -23.85
CA PHE A 131 8.98 22.68 -25.08
C PHE A 131 10.13 22.58 -26.10
N LEU A 132 11.37 22.87 -25.68
CA LEU A 132 12.56 22.79 -26.54
C LEU A 132 12.75 21.40 -27.14
N LEU A 133 12.58 20.33 -26.35
CA LEU A 133 12.69 18.96 -26.85
C LEU A 133 11.66 18.66 -27.95
N CYS A 134 10.40 19.04 -27.74
CA CYS A 134 9.34 18.85 -28.74
C CYS A 134 9.54 19.73 -29.99
N THR A 135 10.07 20.95 -29.85
CA THR A 135 10.31 21.85 -30.99
C THR A 135 11.55 21.45 -31.79
N GLN A 136 12.65 21.09 -31.13
CA GLN A 136 13.92 20.75 -31.80
C GLN A 136 13.92 19.34 -32.39
N TYR A 137 13.24 18.38 -31.75
CA TYR A 137 13.21 16.99 -32.21
C TYR A 137 11.76 16.45 -32.28
N PRO A 138 10.93 17.00 -33.18
CA PRO A 138 9.50 16.64 -33.26
C PRO A 138 9.25 15.17 -33.64
N ASN A 139 10.20 14.54 -34.35
CA ASN A 139 10.12 13.11 -34.70
C ASN A 139 10.44 12.17 -33.53
N ARG A 140 10.89 12.71 -32.38
CA ARG A 140 11.33 11.92 -31.22
C ARG A 140 10.58 12.24 -29.95
N PHE A 141 10.14 13.49 -29.76
CA PHE A 141 9.45 13.93 -28.55
C PHE A 141 8.10 14.58 -28.87
N ALA A 142 7.08 14.23 -28.09
CA ALA A 142 5.76 14.81 -28.17
C ALA A 142 5.21 15.10 -26.75
N PHE A 143 4.15 15.89 -26.67
CA PHE A 143 3.41 16.06 -25.43
C PHE A 143 2.64 14.78 -25.08
N PRO A 144 2.54 14.42 -23.79
CA PRO A 144 1.75 13.26 -23.38
C PRO A 144 0.28 13.47 -23.72
N ILE A 145 -0.37 12.43 -24.25
CA ILE A 145 -1.80 12.38 -24.54
C ILE A 145 -2.48 11.75 -23.33
N SER A 146 -3.46 12.42 -22.74
CA SER A 146 -4.22 11.86 -21.61
C SER A 146 -5.23 10.83 -22.12
N GLY A 147 -4.98 9.55 -21.84
CA GLY A 147 -5.96 8.46 -21.97
C GLY A 147 -6.06 7.71 -20.63
N GLU A 148 -7.25 7.26 -20.27
CA GLU A 148 -7.49 6.50 -19.03
C GLU A 148 -6.80 5.13 -19.06
N PRO A 149 -6.25 4.71 -17.93
CA PRO A 149 -6.53 3.36 -17.43
C PRO A 149 -7.13 3.50 -16.00
N LEU A 150 -7.51 2.47 -15.26
CA LEU A 150 -6.60 1.75 -14.37
C LEU A 150 -7.33 0.52 -13.77
N ILE A 151 -6.73 -0.67 -13.93
CA ILE A 151 -6.90 -1.82 -13.03
C ILE A 151 -5.99 -1.55 -11.82
N ARG A 152 -6.49 -1.78 -10.60
CA ARG A 152 -5.80 -1.43 -9.35
C ARG A 152 -4.92 -2.60 -8.86
N PHE A 153 -3.67 -2.31 -8.51
CA PHE A 153 -2.72 -3.26 -7.90
C PHE A 153 -2.20 -2.67 -6.59
N LEU A 154 -1.59 -3.50 -5.72
CA LEU A 154 -0.98 -3.07 -4.45
C LEU A 154 0.52 -3.43 -4.42
N PHE A 155 1.32 -2.62 -3.72
CA PHE A 155 2.76 -2.76 -3.44
C PHE A 155 3.02 -2.85 -1.94
#